data_AF-A0A6P0XM00-F1
#
_entry.id   AF-A0A6P0XM00-F1
#
_cell.length_a   1.000
_cell.length_b   1.000
_cell.length_c   1.000
_cell.angle_alpha   90.00
_cell.angle_beta   90.00
_cell.angle_gamma   90.00
#
_symmetry.space_group_name_H-M   'P 1'
#
loop_
_entity.id
_entity.type
_entity.pdbx_description
1 polymer ?
#
loop_
_entity_poly.entity_id
_entity_poly.type
_entity_poly.pdbx_seq_one_letter_code
_entity_poly.pdbx_strand_id
1 'polypeptide(L)' 'MLNYKLLSDKNVDYTKLRDFLVNREWKEADEETARCIFKVAGLKENNSLRAEDIENFPCKDLRTIDQLWVEYSNGKFGFS' A
#
# COMPACT_ATOMS: atom_id res chain seq x y z
N MET A 1 -2.57 -19.67 -5.38
CA MET A 1 -2.08 -18.28 -5.40
C MET A 1 -3.24 -17.44 -5.92
N LEU A 2 -3.85 -16.63 -5.04
CA LEU A 2 -5.00 -15.82 -5.43
C LEU A 2 -4.54 -14.77 -6.45
N ASN A 3 -5.28 -14.66 -7.55
CA ASN A 3 -4.94 -13.81 -8.69
C ASN A 3 -5.43 -12.38 -8.39
N TYR A 4 -4.81 -11.72 -7.41
CA TYR A 4 -5.18 -10.36 -7.03
C TYR A 4 -4.67 -9.38 -8.08
N LYS A 5 -5.60 -8.61 -8.67
CA LYS A 5 -5.22 -7.49 -9.51
C LYS A 5 -4.70 -6.37 -8.60
N LEU A 6 -3.50 -5.91 -8.87
CA LEU A 6 -2.93 -4.71 -8.24
C LEU A 6 -3.62 -3.48 -8.86
N LEU A 7 -4.76 -3.07 -8.29
CA LEU A 7 -5.59 -1.98 -8.81
C LEU A 7 -5.19 -0.64 -8.19
N SER A 8 -5.28 0.41 -9.00
CA SER A 8 -5.03 1.79 -8.56
C SER A 8 -5.93 2.76 -9.31
N ASP A 9 -6.52 3.73 -8.59
CA ASP A 9 -7.19 4.88 -9.21
C ASP A 9 -6.19 6.02 -9.52
N LYS A 10 -4.96 5.92 -9.00
CA LYS A 10 -3.88 6.90 -9.18
C LYS A 10 -2.72 6.39 -10.05
N ASN A 11 -2.88 5.22 -10.66
CA ASN A 11 -1.84 4.54 -11.46
C ASN A 11 -0.53 4.29 -10.68
N VAL A 12 -0.64 3.99 -9.38
CA VAL A 12 0.49 3.56 -8.55
C VAL A 12 0.78 2.07 -8.79
N ASP A 13 2.05 1.75 -8.98
CA ASP A 13 2.55 0.39 -9.10
C ASP A 13 2.85 -0.21 -7.73
N TYR A 14 2.16 -1.31 -7.39
CA TYR A 14 2.28 -2.03 -6.12
C TYR A 14 3.14 -3.29 -6.21
N THR A 15 3.76 -3.58 -7.36
CA THR A 15 4.55 -4.81 -7.56
C THR A 15 5.71 -4.90 -6.57
N LYS A 16 6.42 -3.80 -6.32
CA LYS A 16 7.53 -3.77 -5.37
C LYS A 16 7.08 -4.03 -3.92
N LEU A 17 5.95 -3.45 -3.51
CA LEU A 17 5.36 -3.72 -2.20
C LEU A 17 5.00 -5.21 -2.07
N ARG A 18 4.32 -5.76 -3.10
CA ARG A 18 4.00 -7.19 -3.16
C ARG A 18 5.26 -8.04 -3.00
N ASP A 19 6.34 -7.72 -3.72
CA ASP A 19 7.54 -8.54 -3.72
C ASP A 19 8.23 -8.55 -2.35
N PHE A 20 8.33 -7.40 -1.68
CA PHE A 20 8.81 -7.35 -0.29
C PHE A 20 7.94 -8.17 0.66
N LEU A 21 6.62 -8.09 0.53
CA LEU A 21 5.69 -8.84 1.37
C LEU A 21 5.77 -10.36 1.12
N VAL A 22 5.87 -10.80 -0.13
CA VAL A 22 6.09 -12.21 -0.51
C VAL A 22 7.35 -12.76 0.16
N ASN A 23 8.42 -11.97 0.18
CA ASN A 23 9.70 -12.33 0.78
C ASN A 23 9.76 -12.14 2.30
N ARG A 24 8.71 -11.58 2.92
CA ARG A 24 8.65 -11.24 4.36
C ARG A 24 9.70 -10.21 4.79
N GLU A 25 10.07 -9.33 3.87
CA GLU A 25 10.96 -8.18 4.11
C GLU A 25 10.13 -7.05 4.73
N TRP A 26 9.70 -7.24 5.99
CA TRP A 26 8.68 -6.42 6.64
C TRP A 26 9.04 -4.94 6.75
N LYS A 27 10.31 -4.65 6.99
CA LYS A 27 10.80 -3.27 7.12
C LYS A 27 10.72 -2.58 5.75
N GLU A 28 11.20 -3.24 4.71
CA GLU A 28 11.20 -2.75 3.34
C GLU A 28 9.76 -2.60 2.81
N ALA A 29 8.86 -3.53 3.18
CA ALA A 29 7.44 -3.46 2.87
C ALA A 29 6.75 -2.27 3.56
N ASP A 30 7.07 -1.99 4.83
CA ASP A 30 6.55 -0.83 5.55
C ASP A 30 7.01 0.49 4.90
N GLU A 31 8.31 0.60 4.59
CA GLU A 31 8.85 1.75 3.89
C GLU A 31 8.24 1.93 2.48
N GLU A 32 8.03 0.84 1.73
CA GLU A 32 7.37 0.92 0.43
C GLU A 32 5.88 1.25 0.55
N THR A 33 5.22 0.80 1.61
CA THR A 33 3.83 1.18 1.91
C THR A 33 3.71 2.70 2.08
N ALA A 34 4.62 3.31 2.85
CA ALA A 34 4.66 4.77 2.99
C ALA A 34 4.89 5.48 1.64
N ARG A 35 5.84 4.99 0.83
CA ARG A 35 6.09 5.55 -0.53
C ARG A 35 4.87 5.44 -1.43
N CYS A 36 4.17 4.30 -1.42
CA CYS A 36 2.92 4.12 -2.15
C CYS A 36 1.85 5.11 -1.69
N ILE A 37 1.64 5.27 -0.39
CA ILE A 37 0.64 6.21 0.16
C ILE A 37 0.95 7.64 -0.25
N PHE A 38 2.23 8.07 -0.21
CA PHE A 38 2.61 9.40 -0.69
C PHE A 38 2.32 9.60 -2.17
N LYS A 39 2.61 8.61 -3.02
CA LYS A 39 2.30 8.66 -4.46
C LYS A 39 0.80 8.79 -4.70
N VAL A 40 -0.03 8.02 -3.99
CA VAL A 40 -1.50 8.09 -4.09
C VAL A 40 -2.03 9.46 -3.68
N ALA A 41 -1.49 10.03 -2.61
CA ALA A 41 -1.83 11.36 -2.12
C ALA A 41 -1.24 12.50 -2.99
N GLY A 42 -0.42 12.20 -4.00
CA GLY A 42 0.25 13.21 -4.83
C GLY A 42 1.32 14.02 -4.09
N LEU A 43 1.90 13.44 -3.04
CA LEU A 43 2.90 14.06 -2.18
C LEU A 43 4.32 13.60 -2.53
N LYS A 44 5.32 14.43 -2.20
CA LYS A 44 6.73 14.04 -2.29
C LYS A 44 7.11 13.20 -1.09
N GLU A 45 8.06 12.30 -1.27
CA GLU A 45 8.70 11.58 -0.16
C GLU A 45 9.27 12.62 0.84
N ASN A 46 8.96 12.45 2.13
CA ASN A 46 9.21 13.37 3.26
C ASN A 46 8.13 14.43 3.56
N ASN A 47 7.06 14.52 2.79
CA ASN A 47 5.88 15.25 3.25
C ASN A 47 5.18 14.49 4.38
N SER A 48 4.45 15.22 5.23
CA SER A 48 3.52 14.60 6.19
C SER A 48 2.14 14.51 5.56
N LEU A 49 1.46 13.38 5.76
CA LEU A 49 0.02 13.27 5.45
C LEU A 49 -0.74 14.12 6.45
N ARG A 50 -1.67 14.92 5.94
CA ARG A 50 -2.65 15.64 6.75
C ARG A 50 -4.00 14.93 6.68
N ALA A 51 -4.91 15.30 7.55
CA ALA A 51 -6.25 14.68 7.60
C ALA A 51 -6.99 14.83 6.26
N GLU A 52 -6.83 15.97 5.58
CA GLU A 52 -7.49 16.26 4.31
C GLU A 52 -6.97 15.37 3.17
N ASP A 53 -5.70 14.96 3.25
CA ASP A 53 -5.08 14.06 2.26
C ASP A 53 -5.64 12.63 2.40
N ILE A 54 -6.09 12.26 3.61
CA ILE A 54 -6.68 10.95 3.93
C ILE A 54 -8.18 10.92 3.66
N GLU A 55 -8.90 12.02 3.90
CA GLU A 55 -10.36 12.10 3.74
C GLU A 55 -10.83 11.73 2.33
N ASN A 56 -10.01 12.03 1.32
CA ASN A 56 -10.28 11.73 -0.09
C ASN A 56 -9.37 10.61 -0.65
N PHE A 57 -8.75 9.81 0.22
CA PHE A 57 -7.84 8.76 -0.21
C PHE A 57 -8.60 7.70 -1.02
N PRO A 58 -8.18 7.37 -2.26
CA PRO A 58 -8.88 6.42 -3.10
C PRO A 58 -9.01 5.03 -2.46
N CYS A 59 -10.25 4.55 -2.34
CA CYS A 59 -10.53 3.25 -1.71
C CYS A 59 -9.89 2.07 -2.43
N LYS A 60 -9.72 2.13 -3.77
CA LYS A 60 -9.08 1.02 -4.51
C LYS A 60 -7.62 0.87 -4.13
N ASP A 61 -6.91 1.99 -4.03
CA ASP A 61 -5.51 2.02 -3.63
C ASP A 61 -5.32 1.52 -2.20
N LEU A 62 -6.13 2.01 -1.26
CA LEU A 62 -6.07 1.55 0.14
C LEU A 62 -6.36 0.04 0.25
N ARG A 63 -7.38 -0.45 -0.46
CA ARG A 63 -7.72 -1.88 -0.49
C ARG A 63 -6.61 -2.74 -1.08
N THR A 64 -5.94 -2.28 -2.13
CA THR A 64 -4.80 -3.03 -2.71
C THR A 64 -3.68 -3.17 -1.68
N ILE A 65 -3.32 -2.09 -0.97
CA ILE A 65 -2.29 -2.14 0.08
C ILE A 65 -2.72 -3.07 1.21
N ASP A 66 -3.94 -2.91 1.72
CA ASP A 66 -4.50 -3.72 2.81
C ASP A 66 -4.51 -5.21 2.47
N GLN A 67 -5.01 -5.58 1.28
CA GLN A 67 -5.07 -6.97 0.84
C GLN A 67 -3.70 -7.62 0.72
N LEU A 68 -2.67 -6.88 0.27
CA LEU A 68 -1.31 -7.40 0.21
C LEU A 68 -0.78 -7.71 1.62
N TRP A 69 -0.97 -6.79 2.57
CA TRP A 69 -0.55 -7.02 3.96
C TRP A 69 -1.30 -8.18 4.60
N VAL A 70 -2.63 -8.24 4.45
CA VAL A 70 -3.46 -9.30 5.03
C VAL A 70 -3.06 -10.66 4.47
N GLU A 71 -2.91 -10.78 3.15
CA GLU A 71 -2.55 -12.05 2.50
C GLU A 71 -1.18 -12.55 2.97
N TYR A 72 -0.14 -11.74 2.83
CA TYR A 72 1.24 -12.21 3.05
C TYR A 72 1.64 -12.26 4.52
N SER A 73 0.88 -11.60 5.40
CA SER A 73 1.02 -11.74 6.85
C SER A 73 0.23 -12.91 7.44
N ASN A 74 -0.57 -13.63 6.64
CA ASN A 74 -1.54 -14.62 7.10
C ASN A 74 -2.54 -14.01 8.10
N GLY A 75 -3.11 -12.87 7.73
CA GLY A 75 -4.13 -12.14 8.46
C GLY A 75 -3.65 -11.44 9.73
N LYS A 76 -2.35 -11.22 9.89
CA LYS A 76 -1.77 -10.60 11.11
C LYS A 76 -1.64 -9.08 10.99
N PHE A 77 -1.44 -8.59 9.78
CA PHE A 77 -1.21 -7.19 9.47
C PHE A 77 -2.15 -6.75 8.33
N GLY A 78 -2.57 -5.50 8.40
CA GLY A 78 -3.56 -4.88 7.54
C GLY A 78 -4.07 -3.62 8.24
N PHE A 79 -4.79 -2.78 7.51
CA PHE A 79 -5.55 -1.67 8.08
C PHE A 79 -6.93 -2.13 8.60
N SER A 80 -7.39 -3.31 8.17
CA SER A 80 -8.67 -3.93 8.57
C SER A 80 -8.64 -4.58 9.95
#